data_AF-A0A162QIA5-F1
#
_entry.id   AF-A0A162QIA5-F1
#
_cell.length_a   1.000
_cell.length_b   1.000
_cell.length_c   1.000
_cell.angle_alpha   90.00
_cell.angle_beta   90.00
_cell.angle_gamma   90.00
#
_symmetry.space_group_name_H-M   'P 1'
#
loop_
_entity.id
_entity.type
_entity.pdbx_description
1 polymer ?
#
loop_
_entity_poly.entity_id
_entity_poly.type
_entity_poly.pdbx_seq_one_letter_code
_entity_poly.pdbx_strand_id
1 'polypeptide(L)'
;MRYWSMSFITPIGLIALYTISDYQTIIDKMGYVNLVISFGAPRPSGVTPENGFTWVDASHLPLVPLFLLYRNNQISPNFPYTAENVLKNEIVSPQEMG
;
A
#
# COMPACT_ATOMS: atom_id res chain seq x y z
N MET A 1 -4.87 -0.09 18.55
CA MET A 1 -5.34 1.00 17.67
C MET A 1 -4.85 0.69 16.26
N ARG A 2 -5.59 1.08 15.22
CA ARG A 2 -5.13 0.97 13.82
C ARG A 2 -4.44 2.28 13.45
N TYR A 3 -3.13 2.24 13.26
CA TYR A 3 -2.28 3.40 12.99
C TYR A 3 -2.44 3.85 11.55
N TRP A 4 -2.45 2.92 10.59
CA TRP A 4 -2.63 3.26 9.18
C TRP A 4 -3.40 2.18 8.41
N SER A 5 -3.95 2.58 7.25
CA SER A 5 -4.60 1.67 6.30
C SER A 5 -4.42 2.16 4.86
N MET A 6 -4.40 1.22 3.92
CA MET A 6 -4.47 1.46 2.48
C MET A 6 -5.74 0.84 1.92
N SER A 7 -6.54 1.61 1.18
CA SER A 7 -7.79 1.16 0.60
C SER A 7 -7.82 1.36 -0.90
N PHE A 8 -8.13 0.31 -1.65
CA PHE A 8 -8.51 0.43 -3.06
C PHE A 8 -9.96 0.89 -3.14
N ILE A 9 -10.18 2.04 -3.77
CA ILE A 9 -11.51 2.65 -3.90
C ILE A 9 -11.86 2.85 -5.37
N THR A 10 -13.16 2.81 -5.67
CA THR A 10 -13.66 3.16 -7.00
C THR A 10 -13.54 4.68 -7.24
N PRO A 11 -13.24 5.11 -8.48
CA PRO A 11 -13.28 6.52 -8.85
C PRO A 11 -14.67 7.13 -8.71
N ILE A 12 -15.69 6.31 -8.90
CA ILE A 12 -17.09 6.70 -8.83
C ILE A 12 -17.62 6.27 -7.47
N GLY A 13 -17.94 7.23 -6.62
CA GLY A 13 -18.58 7.00 -5.31
C GLY A 13 -17.64 6.72 -4.14
N LEU A 14 -16.30 6.66 -4.35
CA LEU A 14 -15.29 6.43 -3.30
C LEU A 14 -15.57 5.19 -2.44
N ILE A 15 -16.18 4.16 -3.02
CA ILE A 15 -16.50 2.92 -2.31
C ILE A 15 -15.21 2.14 -2.14
N ALA A 16 -14.84 1.86 -0.89
CA ALA A 16 -13.70 1.00 -0.58
C ALA A 16 -14.05 -0.45 -0.95
N LEU A 17 -13.27 -1.01 -1.87
CA LEU A 17 -13.42 -2.38 -2.34
C LEU A 17 -12.57 -3.36 -1.54
N TYR A 18 -11.38 -2.90 -1.13
CA TYR A 18 -10.45 -3.70 -0.35
C TYR A 18 -9.56 -2.79 0.50
N THR A 19 -9.34 -3.18 1.75
CA THR A 19 -8.53 -2.41 2.70
C THR A 19 -7.52 -3.31 3.39
N ILE A 20 -6.27 -2.87 3.41
CA ILE A 20 -5.17 -3.45 4.17
C ILE A 20 -4.87 -2.50 5.31
N SER A 21 -4.75 -3.01 6.52
CA SER A 21 -4.35 -2.22 7.69
C SER A 21 -3.04 -2.73 8.26
N ASP A 22 -2.36 -1.86 8.99
CA ASP A 22 -1.14 -2.13 9.77
C ASP A 22 -1.05 -3.53 10.42
N TYR A 23 -2.07 -3.97 11.14
CA TYR A 23 -2.07 -5.26 11.85
C TYR A 23 -2.08 -6.50 10.93
N GLN A 24 -2.39 -6.31 9.64
CA GLN A 24 -2.38 -7.37 8.62
C GLN A 24 -1.04 -7.44 7.89
N THR A 25 -0.08 -6.61 8.28
CA THR A 25 1.21 -6.46 7.61
C THR A 25 2.35 -6.85 8.52
N ILE A 26 3.47 -7.16 7.88
CA ILE A 26 4.70 -7.56 8.53
C ILE A 26 5.66 -6.37 8.50
N ILE A 27 6.22 -6.08 9.66
CA ILE A 27 7.32 -5.12 9.81
C ILE A 27 8.61 -5.91 9.68
N ASP A 28 9.46 -5.50 8.76
CA ASP A 28 10.76 -6.15 8.56
C ASP A 28 11.77 -5.80 9.67
N LYS A 29 12.96 -6.37 9.58
CA LYS A 29 14.03 -6.17 10.57
C LYS A 29 14.55 -4.73 10.64
N MET A 30 14.29 -3.93 9.62
CA MET A 30 14.67 -2.52 9.53
C MET A 30 13.53 -1.58 9.93
N GLY A 31 12.35 -2.11 10.26
CA GLY A 31 11.20 -1.32 10.67
C GLY A 31 10.29 -0.87 9.53
N TYR A 32 10.49 -1.36 8.31
CA TYR A 32 9.66 -1.02 7.15
C TYR A 32 8.49 -1.98 7.00
N VAL A 33 7.40 -1.48 6.41
CA VAL A 33 6.31 -2.31 5.90
C VAL A 33 6.44 -2.42 4.39
N ASN A 34 6.72 -3.62 3.89
CA ASN A 34 6.85 -3.89 2.46
C ASN A 34 5.61 -4.61 1.96
N LEU A 35 4.86 -3.96 1.05
CA LEU A 35 3.70 -4.56 0.41
C LEU A 35 4.02 -4.92 -1.05
N VAL A 36 3.67 -6.14 -1.45
CA VAL A 36 3.64 -6.53 -2.86
C VAL A 36 2.21 -6.86 -3.23
N ILE A 37 1.62 -6.04 -4.09
CA ILE A 37 0.21 -6.13 -4.48
C ILE A 37 0.11 -6.71 -5.89
N SER A 38 -0.72 -7.73 -6.04
CA SER A 38 -0.95 -8.43 -7.30
C SER A 38 -2.39 -8.36 -7.75
N PHE A 39 -2.59 -8.24 -9.07
CA PHE A 39 -3.88 -8.35 -9.73
C PHE A 39 -3.93 -9.67 -10.52
N GLY A 40 -3.81 -10.80 -9.82
CA GLY A 40 -3.88 -12.14 -10.41
C GLY A 40 -2.54 -12.73 -10.89
N ALA A 41 -1.44 -12.01 -10.70
CA ALA A 41 -0.10 -12.57 -10.90
C ALA A 41 0.26 -13.51 -9.73
N PRO A 42 0.99 -14.62 -9.99
CA PRO A 42 1.43 -15.52 -8.93
C PRO A 42 2.43 -14.83 -7.99
N ARG A 43 2.40 -15.23 -6.71
CA ARG A 43 3.34 -14.73 -5.71
C ARG A 43 4.78 -15.09 -6.07
N PRO A 44 5.70 -14.11 -6.21
CA PRO A 44 7.11 -14.41 -6.39
C PRO A 44 7.68 -15.15 -5.18
N SER A 45 8.59 -16.10 -5.40
CA SER A 45 9.13 -16.97 -4.33
C SER A 45 9.82 -16.20 -3.21
N GLY A 46 10.41 -15.04 -3.50
CA GLY A 46 11.07 -14.18 -2.52
C GLY A 46 10.12 -13.35 -1.65
N VAL A 47 8.84 -13.27 -2.01
CA VAL A 47 7.83 -12.47 -1.28
C VAL A 47 7.23 -13.32 -0.17
N THR A 48 7.94 -13.39 0.95
CA THR A 48 7.51 -14.14 2.14
C THR A 48 7.57 -13.30 3.40
N PRO A 49 6.79 -13.69 4.43
CA PRO A 49 6.89 -13.12 5.78
C PRO A 49 8.32 -13.06 6.33
N GLU A 50 9.10 -14.12 6.15
CA GLU A 50 10.45 -14.26 6.68
C GLU A 50 11.43 -13.27 6.02
N ASN A 51 11.15 -12.91 4.77
CA ASN A 51 11.89 -11.90 4.01
C ASN A 51 11.35 -10.48 4.24
N GLY A 52 10.37 -10.29 5.13
CA GLY A 52 9.84 -8.97 5.48
C GLY A 52 8.79 -8.42 4.50
N PHE A 53 8.18 -9.27 3.68
CA PHE A 53 7.15 -8.86 2.72
C PHE A 53 5.76 -9.35 3.10
N THR A 54 4.78 -8.48 2.90
CA THR A 54 3.35 -8.83 2.92
C THR A 54 2.85 -8.97 1.50
N TRP A 55 2.38 -10.17 1.15
CA TRP A 55 1.74 -10.42 -0.15
C TRP A 55 0.25 -10.09 -0.10
N VAL A 56 -0.21 -9.33 -1.07
CA VAL A 56 -1.61 -8.96 -1.22
C VAL A 56 -2.12 -9.44 -2.57
N ASP A 57 -3.05 -10.39 -2.54
CA ASP A 57 -3.77 -10.82 -3.73
C ASP A 57 -5.06 -10.02 -3.91
N ALA A 58 -5.02 -9.05 -4.82
CA ALA A 58 -6.14 -8.22 -5.21
C ALA A 58 -6.81 -8.69 -6.52
N SER A 59 -6.62 -9.95 -6.92
CA SER A 59 -7.22 -10.55 -8.13
C SER A 59 -8.75 -10.56 -8.14
N HIS A 60 -9.37 -10.47 -6.96
CA HIS A 60 -10.82 -10.37 -6.81
C HIS A 60 -11.36 -8.96 -7.10
N LEU A 61 -10.49 -7.95 -7.21
CA LEU A 61 -10.91 -6.58 -7.50
C LEU A 61 -11.29 -6.42 -8.97
N PRO A 62 -12.28 -5.56 -9.29
CA PRO A 62 -12.64 -5.29 -10.67
C PRO A 62 -11.45 -4.65 -11.42
N LEU A 63 -11.25 -5.06 -12.66
CA LEU A 63 -10.23 -4.51 -13.58
C LEU A 63 -10.67 -3.15 -14.16
N VAL A 64 -11.04 -2.23 -13.27
CA VAL A 64 -11.33 -0.83 -13.58
C VAL A 64 -10.23 0.05 -12.97
N PRO A 65 -10.07 1.31 -13.39
CA PRO A 65 -9.19 2.23 -12.68
C PRO A 65 -9.57 2.29 -11.21
N LEU A 66 -8.62 2.07 -10.32
CA LEU A 66 -8.79 2.17 -8.86
C LEU A 66 -7.92 3.31 -8.34
N PHE A 67 -8.39 3.98 -7.29
CA PHE A 67 -7.53 4.86 -6.50
C PHE A 67 -7.06 4.12 -5.26
N LEU A 68 -5.81 4.36 -4.87
CA LEU A 68 -5.28 3.92 -3.60
C LEU A 68 -5.37 5.07 -2.60
N LEU A 69 -6.16 4.87 -1.55
CA LEU A 69 -6.28 5.84 -0.46
C LEU A 69 -5.48 5.36 0.75
N TYR A 70 -4.43 6.09 1.08
CA TYR A 70 -3.70 5.93 2.32
C TYR A 70 -4.33 6.78 3.43
N ARG A 71 -4.52 6.20 4.61
CA ARG A 71 -4.98 6.89 5.82
C ARG A 71 -4.03 6.58 6.95
N ASN A 72 -3.60 7.60 7.67
CA ASN A 72 -2.86 7.47 8.92
C ASN A 72 -3.63 8.21 10.01
N ASN A 73 -3.93 7.52 11.10
CA ASN A 73 -4.66 8.06 12.25
C ASN A 73 -3.73 8.72 13.28
N GLN A 74 -2.41 8.59 13.12
CA GLN A 74 -1.42 9.25 13.96
C GLN A 74 -0.57 10.20 13.14
N ILE A 75 -0.54 11.46 13.58
CA ILE A 75 0.38 12.46 13.06
C ILE A 75 1.79 11.99 13.45
N SER A 76 2.65 11.73 12.47
CA SER A 76 4.06 11.46 12.69
C SER A 76 4.85 12.68 12.23
N PRO A 77 5.01 13.70 13.08
CA PRO A 77 5.55 15.01 12.67
C PRO A 77 7.00 14.96 12.18
N ASN A 78 7.71 13.86 12.45
CA ASN A 78 9.10 13.64 12.07
C ASN A 78 9.28 12.49 11.07
N PHE A 79 8.21 11.97 10.46
CA PHE A 79 8.35 10.92 9.44
C PHE A 79 8.69 11.57 8.09
N PRO A 80 9.90 11.35 7.55
CA PRO A 80 10.35 12.05 6.34
C PRO A 80 9.70 11.51 5.06
N TYR A 81 8.99 10.38 5.13
CA TYR A 81 8.39 9.70 4.00
C TYR A 81 6.87 9.71 4.09
N THR A 82 6.25 10.89 4.14
CA THR A 82 4.81 10.97 3.90
C THR A 82 4.55 10.70 2.42
N ALA A 83 3.42 10.09 2.06
CA ALA A 83 2.94 10.12 0.69
C ALA A 83 2.67 11.60 0.34
N GLU A 84 3.69 12.30 -0.14
CA GLU A 84 3.56 13.66 -0.62
C GLU A 84 2.60 13.64 -1.82
N ASN A 85 1.89 14.75 -2.03
CA ASN A 85 0.95 14.92 -3.14
C ASN A 85 1.69 14.77 -4.48
N VAL A 86 1.89 13.54 -4.95
CA VAL A 86 2.31 13.28 -6.31
C VAL A 86 1.20 13.78 -7.21
N LEU A 87 1.50 14.76 -8.05
CA LEU A 87 0.52 15.28 -8.98
C LEU A 87 0.07 14.16 -9.91
N LYS A 88 -1.24 14.12 -10.17
CA LYS A 88 -1.85 13.10 -11.03
C LYS A 88 -1.12 13.08 -12.38
N ASN A 89 -0.59 11.91 -12.76
CA ASN A 89 0.18 11.61 -13.98
C ASN A 89 1.67 11.96 -13.97
N GLU A 90 2.26 12.35 -12.84
CA GLU A 90 3.71 12.39 -12.73
C GLU A 90 4.28 10.99 -12.44
N ILE A 91 5.24 10.56 -13.27
CA ILE A 91 6.05 9.37 -13.02
C ILE A 91 7.07 9.77 -11.96
N VAL A 92 6.90 9.25 -10.74
CA VAL A 92 7.84 9.50 -9.64
C VAL A 92 9.16 8.80 -9.96
N SER A 93 10.25 9.55 -9.90
CA SER A 93 11.58 8.99 -10.14
C SER A 93 12.02 8.11 -8.96
N PRO A 94 12.88 7.09 -9.17
CA PRO A 94 13.40 6.25 -8.08
C PRO A 94 14.07 7.04 -6.95
N GLN A 95 14.61 8.23 -7.21
CA GLN A 95 15.22 9.09 -6.19
C GLN A 95 14.19 9.79 -5.29
N GLU A 96 12.96 9.99 -5.76
CA GLU A 96 11.87 10.62 -5.01
C GLU A 96 11.04 9.61 -4.21
N MET A 97 11.22 8.31 -4.49
CA MET A 97 10.55 7.23 -3.74
C MET A 97 11.24 6.87 -2.41
N GLY A 98 12.43 7.42 -2.15
CA GLY A 98 13.24 7.13 -0.95
C GLY A 98 14.17 5.93 -1.12
#